data_AF-A0A257HCC6-F1
#
_entry.id   AF-A0A257HCC6-F1
#
_cell.length_a   1.000
_cell.length_b   1.000
_cell.length_c   1.000
_cell.angle_alpha   90.00
_cell.angle_beta   90.00
_cell.angle_gamma   90.00
#
_symmetry.space_group_name_H-M   'P 1'
#
loop_
_entity.id
_entity.type
_entity.pdbx_description
1 polymer ?
#
loop_
_entity_poly.entity_id
_entity_poly.type
_entity_poly.pdbx_seq_one_letter_code
_entity_poly.pdbx_strand_id
1 'polypeptide(L)'
;MKEFWLAPLVVSLRLPLLAGEMMRGATGQLPVAGRTETERMVTEKVDAVNEGLLLATTEAVKLQFELGMSMMTGNAPAFLRAAQQGPERIAKAAMAPGRSRVRSNVKRLTSR
;
A
#
# COMPACT_ATOMS: atom_id res chain seq x y z
N MET A 1 27.31 9.84 -9.20
CA MET A 1 26.34 9.34 -10.21
C MET A 1 26.28 7.81 -10.27
N LYS A 2 27.32 7.07 -9.91
CA LYS A 2 27.30 5.60 -9.92
C LYS A 2 26.47 4.98 -8.78
N GLU A 3 26.30 5.65 -7.63
CA GLU A 3 25.52 5.07 -6.51
C GLU A 3 23.99 5.12 -6.70
N PHE A 4 23.47 5.97 -7.58
CA PHE A 4 22.02 6.09 -7.78
C PHE A 4 21.39 4.79 -8.30
N TRP A 5 22.10 4.07 -9.16
CA TRP A 5 21.65 2.80 -9.73
C TRP A 5 21.89 1.60 -8.80
N LEU A 6 22.69 1.75 -7.76
CA LEU A 6 23.03 0.68 -6.82
C LEU A 6 21.83 0.29 -5.95
N ALA A 7 21.06 1.28 -5.46
CA ALA A 7 19.91 0.99 -4.63
C ALA A 7 18.79 0.22 -5.37
N PRO A 8 18.36 0.60 -6.58
CA PRO A 8 17.40 -0.19 -7.37
C PRO A 8 17.91 -1.60 -7.70
N LEU A 9 19.21 -1.76 -7.98
CA LEU A 9 19.80 -3.05 -8.33
C LEU A 9 19.86 -4.01 -7.12
N VAL A 10 20.18 -3.50 -5.94
CA VAL A 10 20.15 -4.27 -4.69
C VAL A 10 18.72 -4.68 -4.33
N VAL A 11 17.75 -3.78 -4.56
CA VAL A 11 16.33 -4.10 -4.37
C VAL A 11 15.86 -5.17 -5.34
N SER A 12 16.23 -5.08 -6.63
CA SER A 12 15.82 -6.06 -7.65
C SER A 12 16.39 -7.45 -7.39
N LEU A 13 17.63 -7.55 -6.92
CA LEU A 13 18.24 -8.83 -6.51
C LEU A 13 17.54 -9.47 -5.31
N ARG A 14 16.83 -8.68 -4.48
CA ARG A 14 16.14 -9.17 -3.28
C ARG A 14 14.67 -9.53 -3.52
N LEU A 15 14.08 -9.03 -4.60
CA LEU A 15 12.68 -9.31 -4.97
C LEU A 15 12.37 -10.82 -5.13
N PRO A 16 13.21 -11.66 -5.76
CA PRO A 16 12.92 -13.09 -5.90
C PRO A 16 12.89 -13.83 -4.56
N LEU A 17 13.77 -13.45 -3.63
CA LEU A 17 13.81 -14.01 -2.27
C LEU A 17 12.54 -13.62 -1.49
N LEU A 18 12.15 -12.34 -1.57
CA LEU A 18 10.93 -11.82 -0.96
C LEU A 18 9.67 -12.48 -1.53
N ALA A 19 9.63 -12.74 -2.84
CA ALA A 19 8.52 -13.43 -3.51
C ALA A 19 8.41 -14.90 -3.06
N GLY A 20 9.55 -15.58 -2.88
CA GLY A 20 9.59 -16.93 -2.32
C GLY A 20 9.13 -16.99 -0.86
N GLU A 21 9.51 -16.01 -0.04
CA GLU A 21 9.05 -15.86 1.34
C GLU A 21 7.54 -15.61 1.41
N MET A 22 7.01 -14.74 0.54
CA MET A 22 5.57 -14.47 0.43
C MET A 22 4.78 -15.74 0.07
N MET A 23 5.22 -16.53 -0.90
CA MET A 23 4.55 -17.79 -1.26
C MET A 23 4.56 -18.83 -0.13
N ARG A 24 5.65 -18.91 0.63
CA ARG A 24 5.75 -19.82 1.80
C ARG A 24 4.84 -19.39 2.95
N GLY A 25 4.77 -18.09 3.21
CA GLY A 25 3.82 -17.54 4.18
C GLY A 25 2.36 -17.82 3.78
N ALA A 26 2.02 -17.66 2.50
CA ALA A 26 0.67 -17.94 1.99
C ALA A 26 0.26 -19.42 2.05
N THR A 27 1.23 -20.35 2.05
CA THR A 27 0.99 -21.80 2.14
C THR A 27 1.03 -22.34 3.58
N GLY A 28 1.10 -21.46 4.58
CA GLY A 28 1.02 -21.83 6.00
C GLY A 28 2.30 -22.46 6.57
N GLN A 29 3.42 -22.43 5.82
CA GLN A 29 4.72 -22.86 6.33
C GLN A 29 5.31 -21.75 7.21
N LEU A 30 5.23 -21.95 8.53
CA LEU A 30 5.79 -21.03 9.54
C LEU A 30 7.34 -21.02 9.53
N PRO A 31 7.98 -19.92 9.98
CA PRO A 31 9.40 -19.61 9.75
C PRO A 31 10.42 -20.57 10.37
N VAL A 32 11.58 -20.67 9.71
CA VAL A 32 12.82 -21.22 10.27
C VAL A 32 13.38 -20.25 11.32
N ALA A 33 13.70 -20.76 12.51
CA ALA A 33 14.23 -19.98 13.63
C ALA A 33 15.47 -19.16 13.22
N GLY A 34 15.38 -17.82 13.34
CA GLY A 34 16.47 -16.88 13.03
C GLY A 34 16.20 -15.85 11.91
N ARG A 35 15.15 -16.02 11.09
CA ARG A 35 14.77 -15.10 9.99
C ARG A 35 13.54 -14.22 10.23
N THR A 36 13.04 -14.23 11.46
CA THR A 36 11.72 -13.73 11.86
C THR A 36 11.44 -12.27 11.51
N GLU A 37 12.41 -11.36 11.62
CA GLU A 37 12.13 -9.92 11.38
C GLU A 37 12.02 -9.57 9.89
N THR A 38 12.77 -10.25 9.00
CA THR A 38 12.68 -9.97 7.56
C THR A 38 11.36 -10.50 7.01
N GLU A 39 11.02 -11.75 7.31
CA GLU A 39 9.75 -12.36 6.90
C GLU A 39 8.55 -11.61 7.48
N ARG A 40 8.60 -11.20 8.76
CA ARG A 40 7.58 -10.34 9.36
C ARG A 40 7.44 -9.02 8.62
N MET A 41 8.55 -8.39 8.22
CA MET A 41 8.51 -7.16 7.43
C MET A 41 7.88 -7.39 6.05
N VAL A 42 8.13 -8.54 5.40
CA VAL A 42 7.47 -8.89 4.12
C VAL A 42 5.97 -9.02 4.30
N THR A 43 5.54 -9.81 5.28
CA THR A 43 4.12 -10.03 5.58
C THR A 43 3.43 -8.70 5.91
N GLU A 44 4.05 -7.85 6.73
CA GLU A 44 3.53 -6.51 7.05
C GLU A 44 3.37 -5.61 5.80
N LYS A 45 4.26 -5.75 4.80
CA LYS A 45 4.15 -5.02 3.52
C LYS A 45 3.03 -5.58 2.63
N VAL A 46 2.91 -6.91 2.54
CA VAL A 46 1.85 -7.56 1.76
C VAL A 46 0.48 -7.23 2.34
N ASP A 47 0.33 -7.30 3.66
CA ASP A 47 -0.90 -6.88 4.35
C ASP A 47 -1.25 -5.42 4.06
N ALA A 48 -0.26 -4.52 4.11
CA ALA A 48 -0.47 -3.10 3.83
C ALA A 48 -0.89 -2.85 2.36
N VAL A 49 -0.40 -3.65 1.41
CA VAL A 49 -0.82 -3.59 0.00
C VAL A 49 -2.27 -4.06 -0.14
N ASN A 50 -2.64 -5.17 0.48
CA ASN A 50 -4.01 -5.69 0.45
C ASN A 50 -4.99 -4.70 1.10
N GLU A 51 -4.64 -4.17 2.28
CA GLU A 51 -5.42 -3.15 2.97
C GLU A 51 -5.53 -1.87 2.13
N GLY A 52 -4.45 -1.46 1.47
CA GLY A 52 -4.43 -0.32 0.56
C GLY A 52 -5.36 -0.52 -0.65
N LEU A 53 -5.36 -1.71 -1.25
CA LEU A 53 -6.24 -2.03 -2.37
C LEU A 53 -7.73 -1.98 -1.96
N LEU A 54 -8.06 -2.53 -0.79
CA LEU A 54 -9.42 -2.49 -0.25
C LEU A 54 -9.88 -1.05 0.02
N LEU A 55 -9.03 -0.22 0.64
CA LEU A 55 -9.34 1.18 0.89
C LEU A 55 -9.48 1.99 -0.41
N ALA A 56 -8.61 1.74 -1.40
CA ALA A 56 -8.69 2.36 -2.72
C ALA A 56 -10.02 2.03 -3.43
N THR A 57 -10.41 0.76 -3.40
CA THR A 57 -11.67 0.28 -3.98
C THR A 57 -12.86 0.92 -3.27
N THR A 58 -12.82 1.00 -1.94
CA THR A 58 -13.88 1.63 -1.13
C THR A 58 -14.02 3.12 -1.47
N GLU A 59 -12.91 3.83 -1.62
CA GLU A 59 -12.93 5.25 -1.97
C GLU A 59 -13.39 5.48 -3.41
N ALA A 60 -13.03 4.60 -4.34
CA ALA A 60 -13.52 4.65 -5.72
C ALA A 60 -15.05 4.48 -5.79
N VAL A 61 -15.62 3.57 -5.01
CA VAL A 61 -17.08 3.38 -4.90
C VAL A 61 -17.74 4.64 -4.34
N LYS A 62 -17.21 5.23 -3.26
CA LYS A 62 -17.74 6.50 -2.74
C LYS A 62 -17.72 7.61 -3.78
N LEU A 63 -16.63 7.70 -4.56
CA LEU A 63 -16.51 8.69 -5.62
C LEU A 63 -17.57 8.50 -6.71
N GLN A 64 -17.85 7.26 -7.10
CA GLN A 64 -18.92 6.95 -8.06
C GLN A 64 -20.29 7.40 -7.54
N PHE A 65 -20.60 7.15 -6.27
CA PHE A 65 -21.84 7.62 -5.66
C PHE A 65 -21.92 9.15 -5.62
N GLU A 66 -20.83 9.82 -5.23
CA GLU A 66 -20.77 11.29 -5.16
C GLU A 66 -20.96 11.93 -6.55
N LEU A 67 -20.32 11.37 -7.58
CA LEU A 67 -20.48 11.82 -8.96
C LEU A 67 -21.91 11.57 -9.48
N GLY A 68 -22.47 10.39 -9.23
CA GLY A 68 -23.84 10.05 -9.63
C GLY A 68 -24.87 10.98 -8.98
N MET A 69 -24.75 11.22 -7.68
CA MET A 69 -25.64 12.15 -6.96
C MET A 69 -25.45 13.59 -7.43
N SER A 70 -24.22 14.04 -7.67
CA SER A 70 -23.95 15.39 -8.18
C SER A 70 -24.53 15.59 -9.58
N MET A 71 -24.49 14.55 -10.41
CA MET A 71 -25.10 14.54 -11.74
C MET A 71 -26.63 14.58 -11.66
N MET A 72 -27.24 13.73 -10.81
CA MET A 72 -28.70 13.70 -10.62
C MET A 72 -29.26 15.01 -10.07
N THR A 73 -28.51 15.68 -9.19
CA THR A 73 -28.92 16.96 -8.58
C THR A 73 -28.58 18.18 -9.45
N GLY A 74 -27.96 17.98 -10.62
CA GLY A 74 -27.53 19.08 -11.50
C GLY A 74 -26.42 19.96 -10.92
N ASN A 75 -25.72 19.51 -9.88
CA ASN A 75 -24.68 20.27 -9.20
C ASN A 75 -23.34 20.15 -9.93
N ALA A 76 -23.21 20.86 -11.05
CA ALA A 76 -22.00 20.88 -11.87
C ALA A 76 -20.71 21.25 -11.09
N PRO A 77 -20.71 22.24 -10.17
CA PRO A 77 -19.54 22.54 -9.36
C PRO A 77 -19.09 21.42 -8.41
N ALA A 78 -20.03 20.64 -7.86
CA ALA A 78 -19.70 19.48 -7.03
C ALA A 78 -19.15 18.33 -7.88
N PHE A 79 -19.77 18.06 -9.03
CA PHE A 79 -19.32 17.05 -9.99
C PHE A 79 -17.88 17.30 -10.45
N LEU A 80 -17.57 18.52 -10.90
CA LEU A 80 -16.24 18.88 -11.39
C LEU A 80 -15.16 18.73 -10.31
N ARG A 81 -15.47 19.14 -9.07
CA ARG A 81 -14.54 18.98 -7.94
C ARG A 81 -14.27 17.49 -7.63
N ALA A 82 -15.32 16.68 -7.54
CA ALA A 82 -15.19 15.25 -7.29
C ALA A 82 -14.41 14.52 -8.41
N ALA A 83 -14.66 14.90 -9.67
CA ALA A 83 -13.96 14.32 -10.83
C ALA A 83 -12.47 14.68 -10.86
N GLN A 84 -12.12 15.92 -10.53
CA GLN A 84 -10.73 16.38 -10.49
C GLN A 84 -9.95 15.77 -9.31
N GLN A 85 -10.57 15.65 -8.14
CA GLN A 85 -9.91 15.16 -6.93
C GLN A 85 -9.93 13.63 -6.79
N GLY A 86 -10.72 12.94 -7.62
CA GLY A 86 -10.90 11.49 -7.54
C GLY A 86 -9.60 10.68 -7.55
N PRO A 87 -8.69 10.90 -8.52
CA PRO A 87 -7.42 10.19 -8.57
C PRO A 87 -6.58 10.37 -7.30
N GLU A 88 -6.51 11.60 -6.78
CA GLU A 88 -5.76 11.91 -5.56
C GLU A 88 -6.37 11.24 -4.32
N ARG A 89 -7.71 11.26 -4.20
CA ARG A 89 -8.41 10.62 -3.07
C ARG A 89 -8.20 9.12 -3.04
N ILE A 90 -8.29 8.45 -4.19
CA ILE A 90 -8.05 7.01 -4.33
C ILE A 90 -6.59 6.69 -3.99
N ALA A 91 -5.63 7.45 -4.53
CA ALA A 91 -4.22 7.26 -4.23
C ALA A 91 -3.91 7.46 -2.74
N LYS A 92 -4.51 8.49 -2.12
CA LYS A 92 -4.37 8.77 -0.68
C LYS A 92 -4.95 7.64 0.18
N ALA A 93 -6.09 7.08 -0.20
CA ALA A 93 -6.68 5.92 0.47
C ALA A 93 -5.78 4.68 0.35
N ALA A 94 -5.23 4.42 -0.84
CA ALA A 94 -4.32 3.30 -1.10
C ALA A 94 -3.03 3.38 -0.25
N MET A 95 -2.50 4.58 -0.05
CA MET A 95 -1.24 4.79 0.67
C MET A 95 -1.38 4.87 2.20
N ALA A 96 -2.61 5.01 2.72
CA ALA A 96 -2.84 5.23 4.15
C ALA A 96 -2.27 4.10 5.05
N PRO A 97 -2.47 2.81 4.73
CA PRO A 97 -1.94 1.72 5.56
C PRO A 97 -0.41 1.69 5.58
N GLY A 98 0.21 1.88 4.41
CA GLY A 98 1.67 1.93 4.27
C GLY A 98 2.30 3.01 5.14
N ARG A 99 1.71 4.21 5.18
CA ARG A 99 2.20 5.33 6.01
C ARG A 99 2.13 5.02 7.51
N SER A 100 1.04 4.41 7.97
CA SER A 100 0.86 4.01 9.38
C SER A 100 1.88 2.95 9.79
N ARG A 101 2.06 1.91 8.95
CA ARG A 101 3.00 0.81 9.19
C ARG A 101 4.46 1.28 9.17
N VAL A 102 4.84 2.15 8.23
CA VAL A 102 6.20 2.74 8.21
C VAL A 102 6.46 3.52 9.50
N ARG A 103 5.51 4.34 9.95
CA ARG A 103 5.65 5.11 11.20
C ARG A 103 5.78 4.20 12.43
N SER A 104 4.99 3.13 12.49
CA SER A 104 5.07 2.12 13.55
C SER A 104 6.42 1.39 13.54
N ASN A 105 6.91 1.01 12.35
CA ASN A 105 8.18 0.32 12.19
C ASN A 105 9.37 1.21 12.51
N VAL A 106 9.35 2.48 12.10
CA VAL A 106 10.37 3.46 12.51
C VAL A 106 10.41 3.55 14.03
N LYS A 107 9.25 3.75 14.69
CA LYS A 107 9.18 3.82 16.17
C LYS A 107 9.80 2.58 16.84
N ARG A 108 9.45 1.38 16.35
CA ARG A 108 9.94 0.09 16.88
C ARG A 108 11.45 -0.09 16.68
N LEU A 109 11.97 0.32 15.54
CA LEU A 109 13.38 0.15 15.17
C LEU A 109 14.29 1.21 15.81
N THR A 110 13.77 2.42 16.06
CA THR A 110 14.52 3.49 16.76
C THR A 110 14.44 3.40 18.29
N SER A 111 13.48 2.63 18.83
CA SER A 111 13.36 2.40 20.27
C SER A 111 14.11 1.15 20.77
N ARG A 112 14.91 0.54 19.90
CA ARG A 112 15.91 -0.49 20.25
C ARG A 112 17.27 0.18 20.38
#